data_AF-A0A2V8LKZ6-F1
#
_entry.id   AF-A0A2V8LKZ6-F1
#
_cell.length_a   1.000
_cell.length_b   1.000
_cell.length_c   1.000
_cell.angle_alpha   90.00
_cell.angle_beta   90.00
_cell.angle_gamma   90.00
#
_symmetry.space_group_name_H-M   'P 1'
#
loop_
_entity.id
_entity.type
_entity.pdbx_description
1 polymer ?
#
loop_
_entity_poly.entity_id
_entity_poly.type
_entity_poly.pdbx_seq_one_letter_code
_entity_poly.pdbx_strand_id
1 'polypeptide(L)'
;MAIETFDVRGEKLSRGSGFFVDKDRVVTNRHVIDGAYRGEVHLNSGNSFQVKNVLAVDAEADIAILKVEAPPNLVHPLSLDRASPQEGESVVVIGNPFGLEGSVTNGIVSAVRDIPGFGRIIQITAPISPGSSGSPVVNMHGQVIGVATLQITGGQSVNFAIPSERIAQLDRSAQTQTTQQMSLGELVVATSRSKHAKAVEYFRDGLSFLSKDDCEKALPYFQQATESDSSYAEAWAQTGFCHEKLGRHAEAIEASKKSVSLRPSAESYFNIGLANYYLKQYRESEAAYRQSIKLDPYNAADAYYALGLTYRDWGQFDEEIQAYKHAIRLKPDYATAYDRLGQRYLQSKRYAEAI
;
A
#
# COMPACT_ATOMS: atom_id res chain seq x y z
N MET A 1 5.84 19.45 -20.23
CA MET A 1 4.49 18.96 -20.58
C MET A 1 3.90 18.27 -19.37
N ALA A 2 2.57 18.14 -19.28
CA ALA A 2 1.90 17.42 -18.19
C ALA A 2 1.56 16.00 -18.61
N ILE A 3 1.48 15.11 -17.62
CA ILE A 3 0.97 13.74 -17.76
C ILE A 3 -0.20 13.60 -16.81
N GLU A 4 -1.38 13.29 -17.33
CA GLU A 4 -2.56 12.93 -16.54
C GLU A 4 -2.82 11.43 -16.65
N THR A 5 -3.09 10.78 -15.53
CA THR A 5 -3.36 9.34 -15.48
C THR A 5 -4.72 9.04 -14.88
N PHE A 6 -5.29 7.91 -15.27
CA PHE A 6 -6.65 7.52 -14.93
C PHE A 6 -6.70 6.07 -14.43
N ASP A 7 -7.58 5.81 -13.47
CA ASP A 7 -7.83 4.48 -12.94
C ASP A 7 -8.66 3.61 -13.91
N VAL A 8 -8.98 2.37 -13.50
CA VAL A 8 -9.78 1.43 -14.30
C VAL A 8 -11.21 1.92 -14.57
N ARG A 9 -11.73 2.84 -13.75
CA ARG A 9 -13.07 3.45 -13.89
C ARG A 9 -13.04 4.70 -14.75
N GLY A 10 -11.85 5.16 -15.16
CA GLY A 10 -11.66 6.38 -15.94
C GLY A 10 -11.61 7.65 -15.08
N GLU A 11 -11.54 7.54 -13.75
CA GLU A 11 -11.38 8.68 -12.85
C GLU A 11 -9.91 9.14 -12.84
N LYS A 12 -9.68 10.45 -12.69
CA LYS A 12 -8.32 11.01 -12.61
C LYS A 12 -7.62 10.46 -11.38
N LEU A 13 -6.48 9.81 -11.59
CA LEU A 13 -5.68 9.16 -10.55
C LEU A 13 -4.53 10.06 -10.08
N SER A 14 -3.74 10.57 -11.03
CA SER A 14 -2.56 11.39 -10.74
C SER A 14 -2.28 12.38 -11.87
N ARG A 15 -1.54 13.43 -11.55
CA ARG A 15 -0.99 14.38 -12.52
C ARG A 15 0.47 14.67 -12.17
N GLY A 16 1.32 14.56 -13.17
CA GLY A 16 2.74 14.86 -13.09
C GLY A 16 3.23 15.60 -14.32
N SER A 17 4.55 15.69 -14.44
CA SER A 17 5.26 16.28 -15.56
C SER A 17 6.05 15.22 -16.31
N GLY A 18 6.39 15.52 -17.55
CA GLY A 18 7.32 14.71 -18.33
C GLY A 18 7.98 15.54 -19.41
N PHE A 19 8.84 14.90 -20.18
CA PHE A 19 9.48 15.49 -21.35
C PHE A 19 9.85 14.42 -22.37
N PHE A 20 9.97 14.83 -23.64
CA PHE A 20 10.41 13.94 -24.70
C PHE A 20 11.93 13.80 -24.68
N VAL A 21 12.43 12.57 -24.82
CA VAL A 21 13.85 12.26 -25.08
C VAL A 21 14.09 11.78 -26.50
N ASP A 22 13.00 11.40 -27.20
CA ASP A 22 12.97 11.08 -28.62
C ASP A 22 11.57 11.44 -29.17
N LYS A 23 11.32 11.28 -30.47
CA LYS A 23 10.08 11.65 -31.16
C LYS A 23 8.82 10.99 -30.59
N ASP A 24 8.97 9.84 -29.96
CA ASP A 24 7.86 9.05 -29.42
C ASP A 24 8.09 8.55 -27.99
N ARG A 25 9.13 9.06 -27.32
CA ARG A 25 9.54 8.61 -25.98
C ARG A 25 9.45 9.73 -24.97
N VAL A 26 8.65 9.49 -23.96
CA VAL A 26 8.41 10.40 -22.85
C VAL A 26 9.02 9.83 -21.59
N VAL A 27 9.80 10.63 -20.88
CA VAL A 27 10.32 10.29 -19.56
C VAL A 27 9.49 11.00 -18.49
N THR A 28 9.21 10.27 -17.41
CA THR A 28 8.53 10.75 -16.20
C THR A 28 8.98 9.94 -15.00
N ASN A 29 8.57 10.34 -13.79
CA ASN A 29 8.66 9.44 -12.65
C ASN A 29 7.68 8.28 -12.75
N ARG A 30 8.05 7.12 -12.18
CA ARG A 30 7.20 5.92 -12.14
C ARG A 30 5.95 6.15 -11.30
N HIS A 31 6.05 6.82 -10.16
CA HIS A 31 4.88 7.05 -9.29
C HIS A 31 3.76 7.87 -9.95
N VAL A 32 4.08 8.67 -10.99
CA VAL A 32 3.07 9.42 -11.76
C VAL A 32 2.12 8.47 -12.51
N ILE A 33 2.61 7.28 -12.88
CA ILE A 33 1.88 6.26 -13.64
C ILE A 33 1.52 5.02 -12.81
N ASP A 34 1.87 4.97 -11.51
CA ASP A 34 1.55 3.82 -10.67
C ASP A 34 0.04 3.69 -10.48
N GLY A 35 -0.49 2.47 -10.63
CA GLY A 35 -1.93 2.21 -10.57
C GLY A 35 -2.75 2.67 -11.78
N ALA A 36 -2.14 3.35 -12.76
CA ALA A 36 -2.85 3.87 -13.92
C ALA A 36 -3.25 2.75 -14.90
N TYR A 37 -4.43 2.87 -15.51
CA TYR A 37 -4.87 2.04 -16.63
C TYR A 37 -4.86 2.80 -17.96
N ARG A 38 -4.87 4.14 -17.89
CA ARG A 38 -4.79 5.05 -19.04
C ARG A 38 -3.96 6.28 -18.67
N GLY A 39 -3.22 6.82 -19.63
CA GLY A 39 -2.43 8.04 -19.46
C GLY A 39 -2.52 8.94 -20.68
N GLU A 40 -2.48 10.25 -20.46
CA GLU A 40 -2.49 11.28 -21.48
C GLU A 40 -1.37 12.28 -21.23
N VAL A 41 -0.66 12.63 -22.31
CA VAL A 41 0.37 13.66 -22.32
C VAL A 41 -0.23 14.94 -22.91
N HIS A 42 -0.22 16.01 -22.13
CA HIS A 42 -0.71 17.32 -22.52
C HIS A 42 0.46 18.26 -22.80
N LEU A 43 0.58 18.70 -24.04
CA LEU A 43 1.58 19.68 -24.46
C LEU A 43 1.12 21.09 -24.12
N ASN A 44 2.08 22.00 -23.93
CA ASN A 44 1.80 23.42 -23.70
C ASN A 44 1.08 24.10 -24.90
N SER A 45 1.07 23.47 -26.07
CA SER A 45 0.32 23.92 -27.25
C SER A 45 -1.18 23.60 -27.19
N GLY A 46 -1.66 22.92 -26.14
CA GLY A 46 -3.05 22.47 -25.98
C GLY A 46 -3.35 21.11 -26.61
N ASN A 47 -2.38 20.51 -27.33
CA ASN A 47 -2.52 19.18 -27.91
C ASN A 47 -2.35 18.10 -26.83
N SER A 48 -3.16 17.04 -26.92
CA SER A 48 -3.14 15.92 -25.98
C SER A 48 -2.97 14.60 -26.72
N PHE A 49 -2.10 13.71 -26.22
CA PHE A 49 -1.78 12.44 -26.85
C PHE A 49 -1.85 11.30 -25.83
N GLN A 50 -2.41 10.16 -26.23
CA GLN A 50 -2.48 9.01 -25.33
C GLN A 50 -1.12 8.32 -25.20
N VAL A 51 -0.83 7.89 -23.98
CA VAL A 51 0.26 6.95 -23.69
C VAL A 51 -0.14 5.59 -24.25
N LYS A 52 0.65 5.06 -25.19
CA LYS A 52 0.40 3.77 -25.82
C LYS A 52 0.86 2.62 -24.92
N ASN A 53 2.14 2.62 -24.57
CA ASN A 53 2.79 1.57 -23.81
C ASN A 53 3.81 2.15 -22.82
N VAL A 54 4.15 1.38 -21.80
CA VAL A 54 5.33 1.57 -20.97
C VAL A 54 6.47 0.77 -21.60
N LEU A 55 7.53 1.47 -22.01
CA LEU A 55 8.69 0.88 -22.69
C LEU A 55 9.68 0.28 -21.69
N ALA A 56 9.89 0.98 -20.56
CA ALA A 56 10.75 0.51 -19.48
C ALA A 56 10.45 1.26 -18.18
N VAL A 57 10.76 0.61 -17.05
CA VAL A 57 10.62 1.17 -15.70
C VAL A 57 11.87 0.82 -14.90
N ASP A 58 12.47 1.82 -14.26
CA ASP A 58 13.42 1.63 -13.17
C ASP A 58 12.64 1.83 -11.86
N ALA A 59 12.33 0.71 -11.20
CA ALA A 59 11.54 0.68 -9.98
C ALA A 59 12.24 1.35 -8.81
N GLU A 60 13.57 1.25 -8.74
CA GLU A 60 14.38 1.78 -7.66
C GLU A 60 14.56 3.28 -7.83
N ALA A 61 14.92 3.73 -9.04
CA ALA A 61 15.14 5.15 -9.30
C ALA A 61 13.86 5.96 -9.56
N ASP A 62 12.68 5.33 -9.49
CA ASP A 62 11.39 5.96 -9.75
C ASP A 62 11.33 6.63 -11.14
N ILE A 63 11.80 5.94 -12.20
CA ILE A 63 11.78 6.44 -13.58
C ILE A 63 10.96 5.51 -14.47
N ALA A 64 10.20 6.09 -15.39
CA ALA A 64 9.51 5.36 -16.45
C ALA A 64 9.72 6.03 -17.81
N ILE A 65 9.81 5.19 -18.84
CA ILE A 65 9.84 5.60 -20.25
C ILE A 65 8.55 5.13 -20.91
N LEU A 66 7.80 6.08 -21.46
CA LEU A 66 6.49 5.89 -22.07
C LEU A 66 6.58 6.05 -23.58
N LYS A 67 5.84 5.22 -24.30
CA LYS A 67 5.60 5.38 -25.75
C LYS A 67 4.40 6.31 -25.96
N VAL A 68 4.60 7.38 -26.70
CA VAL A 68 3.54 8.35 -27.06
C VAL A 68 3.64 8.65 -28.55
N GLU A 69 2.53 8.50 -29.26
CA GLU A 69 2.46 8.83 -30.69
C GLU A 69 1.96 10.26 -30.84
N ALA A 70 2.90 11.18 -31.10
CA ALA A 70 2.62 12.58 -31.39
C ALA A 70 3.23 12.99 -32.75
N PRO A 71 2.60 13.91 -33.49
CA PRO A 71 3.17 14.43 -34.74
C PRO A 71 4.59 15.00 -34.53
N PRO A 72 5.59 14.61 -35.34
CA PRO A 72 6.99 15.00 -35.12
C PRO A 72 7.23 16.52 -35.08
N ASN A 73 6.37 17.31 -35.72
CA ASN A 73 6.44 18.78 -35.73
C ASN A 73 5.95 19.43 -34.43
N LEU A 74 5.26 18.68 -33.55
CA LEU A 74 4.77 19.17 -32.26
C LEU A 74 5.66 18.72 -31.09
N VAL A 75 6.67 17.90 -31.36
CA VAL A 75 7.53 17.29 -30.34
C VAL A 75 8.92 17.92 -30.40
N HIS A 76 9.42 18.33 -29.24
CA HIS A 76 10.78 18.86 -29.08
C HIS A 76 11.55 18.01 -28.07
N PRO A 77 12.28 16.97 -28.53
CA PRO A 77 13.08 16.13 -27.65
C PRO A 77 14.22 16.90 -27.00
N LEU A 78 14.45 16.67 -25.71
CA LEU A 78 15.57 17.22 -24.97
C LEU A 78 16.74 16.23 -24.98
N SER A 79 17.94 16.76 -25.20
CA SER A 79 19.17 15.96 -25.15
C SER A 79 19.57 15.66 -23.70
N LEU A 80 20.03 14.45 -23.43
CA LEU A 80 20.53 14.05 -22.11
C LEU A 80 22.03 14.35 -22.01
N ASP A 81 22.44 15.11 -20.99
CA ASP A 81 23.84 15.21 -20.60
C ASP A 81 24.14 14.13 -19.56
N ARG A 82 25.11 13.25 -19.83
CA ARG A 82 25.43 12.10 -18.96
C ARG A 82 26.56 12.41 -17.98
N ALA A 83 27.17 13.59 -18.07
CA ALA A 83 28.18 14.01 -17.12
C ALA A 83 27.56 14.24 -15.73
N SER A 84 28.36 14.05 -14.69
CA SER A 84 27.95 14.48 -13.36
C SER A 84 28.02 16.01 -13.30
N PRO A 85 26.93 16.69 -12.90
CA PRO A 85 26.98 18.14 -12.74
C PRO A 85 27.91 18.51 -11.58
N GLN A 86 28.39 19.75 -11.59
CA GLN A 86 29.22 20.28 -10.51
C GLN A 86 28.36 20.96 -9.45
N GLU A 87 28.78 20.91 -8.19
CA GLU A 87 28.14 21.71 -7.14
C GLU A 87 28.29 23.21 -7.46
N GLY A 88 27.20 23.96 -7.30
CA GLY A 88 27.09 25.37 -7.70
C GLY A 88 26.68 25.59 -9.14
N GLU A 89 26.58 24.54 -9.97
CA GLU A 89 26.10 24.67 -11.35
C GLU A 89 24.65 25.13 -11.38
N SER A 90 24.34 26.11 -12.24
CA SER A 90 22.98 26.63 -12.41
C SER A 90 22.11 25.65 -13.17
N VAL A 91 20.90 25.45 -12.67
CA VAL A 91 19.92 24.52 -13.23
C VAL A 91 18.55 25.17 -13.32
N VAL A 92 17.77 24.67 -14.26
CA VAL A 92 16.37 25.05 -14.45
C VAL A 92 15.51 23.79 -14.38
N VAL A 93 14.39 23.87 -13.67
CA VAL A 93 13.37 22.82 -13.68
C VAL A 93 12.19 23.32 -14.49
N ILE A 94 11.82 22.58 -15.54
CA ILE A 94 10.72 22.95 -16.44
C ILE A 94 9.52 22.07 -16.10
N GLY A 95 8.67 22.55 -15.21
CA GLY A 95 7.53 21.78 -14.70
C GLY A 95 6.18 22.26 -15.21
N ASN A 96 5.19 21.38 -15.09
CA ASN A 96 3.78 21.71 -15.26
C ASN A 96 3.00 21.37 -13.97
N PRO A 97 3.29 22.07 -12.84
CA PRO A 97 2.58 21.90 -11.59
C PRO A 97 1.11 22.31 -11.73
N PHE A 98 0.27 21.84 -10.79
CA PHE A 98 -1.17 22.09 -10.80
C PHE A 98 -1.51 23.58 -11.01
N GLY A 99 -2.17 23.89 -12.13
CA GLY A 99 -2.66 25.25 -12.44
C GLY A 99 -1.61 26.24 -12.97
N LEU A 100 -0.34 25.84 -13.14
CA LEU A 100 0.75 26.71 -13.63
C LEU A 100 1.51 26.02 -14.76
N GLU A 101 0.87 25.92 -15.93
CA GLU A 101 1.45 25.22 -17.07
C GLU A 101 2.68 25.94 -17.62
N GLY A 102 3.80 25.22 -17.74
CA GLY A 102 5.06 25.76 -18.23
C GLY A 102 5.83 26.59 -17.20
N SER A 103 5.63 26.34 -15.90
CA SER A 103 6.45 26.95 -14.84
C SER A 103 7.94 26.63 -15.04
N VAL A 104 8.76 27.66 -14.88
CA VAL A 104 10.21 27.56 -14.94
C VAL A 104 10.75 27.98 -13.58
N THR A 105 11.43 27.06 -12.89
CA THR A 105 12.07 27.39 -11.62
C THR A 105 13.58 27.29 -11.75
N ASN A 106 14.26 28.32 -11.26
CA ASN A 106 15.72 28.41 -11.29
C ASN A 106 16.28 27.90 -9.96
N GLY A 107 17.45 27.29 -10.01
CA GLY A 107 18.21 26.90 -8.84
C GLY A 107 19.65 26.56 -9.19
N ILE A 108 20.31 25.91 -8.24
CA ILE A 108 21.65 25.35 -8.43
C ILE A 108 21.66 23.89 -8.00
N VAL A 109 22.66 23.14 -8.47
CA VAL A 109 23.05 21.88 -7.85
C VAL A 109 23.70 22.20 -6.50
N SER A 110 23.01 21.90 -5.40
CA SER A 110 23.55 22.13 -4.06
C SER A 110 24.50 21.03 -3.61
N ALA A 111 24.27 19.80 -4.06
CA ALA A 111 25.12 18.65 -3.74
C ALA A 111 24.92 17.52 -4.75
N VAL A 112 25.95 16.70 -4.96
CA VAL A 112 25.84 15.40 -5.65
C VAL A 112 26.25 14.31 -4.68
N ARG A 113 25.36 13.35 -4.41
CA ARG A 113 25.58 12.32 -3.38
C ARG A 113 25.45 10.93 -3.98
N ASP A 114 26.36 10.04 -3.63
CA ASP A 114 26.24 8.61 -3.90
C ASP A 114 25.62 7.91 -2.67
N ILE A 115 24.45 7.32 -2.86
CA ILE A 115 23.75 6.55 -1.83
C ILE A 115 24.08 5.07 -2.01
N PRO A 116 24.61 4.37 -0.99
CA PRO A 116 24.86 2.93 -1.08
C PRO A 116 23.60 2.15 -1.49
N GLY A 117 23.73 1.27 -2.48
CA GLY A 117 22.61 0.49 -3.04
C GLY A 117 21.70 1.26 -4.00
N PHE A 118 21.53 2.57 -3.84
CA PHE A 118 20.69 3.39 -4.74
C PHE A 118 21.50 4.13 -5.82
N GLY A 119 22.80 4.34 -5.64
CA GLY A 119 23.64 5.12 -6.55
C GLY A 119 23.46 6.63 -6.41
N ARG A 120 23.81 7.37 -7.46
CA ARG A 120 23.92 8.83 -7.43
C ARG A 120 22.57 9.55 -7.41
N ILE A 121 22.47 10.62 -6.63
CA ILE A 121 21.38 11.60 -6.62
C ILE A 121 21.92 13.02 -6.73
N ILE A 122 21.14 13.91 -7.35
CA ILE A 122 21.45 15.33 -7.46
C ILE A 122 20.51 16.09 -6.53
N GLN A 123 21.05 16.83 -5.58
CA GLN A 123 20.28 17.73 -4.74
C GLN A 123 20.26 19.11 -5.39
N ILE A 124 19.07 19.71 -5.51
CA ILE A 124 18.90 21.01 -6.16
C ILE A 124 18.19 22.00 -5.24
N THR A 125 18.42 23.30 -5.46
CA THR A 125 17.72 24.37 -4.73
C THR A 125 16.46 24.86 -5.45
N ALA A 126 16.26 24.48 -6.71
CA ALA A 126 15.10 24.89 -7.49
C ALA A 126 13.81 24.40 -6.81
N PRO A 127 12.85 25.27 -6.50
CA PRO A 127 11.62 24.86 -5.82
C PRO A 127 10.80 23.92 -6.70
N ILE A 128 10.33 22.83 -6.10
CA ILE A 128 9.46 21.83 -6.71
C ILE A 128 8.09 21.89 -6.02
N SER A 129 7.02 22.05 -6.80
CA SER A 129 5.64 22.06 -6.30
C SER A 129 4.92 20.75 -6.66
N PRO A 130 3.77 20.43 -6.05
CA PRO A 130 2.96 19.29 -6.47
C PRO A 130 2.64 19.32 -7.97
N GLY A 131 2.89 18.21 -8.67
CA GLY A 131 2.77 18.08 -10.12
C GLY A 131 4.07 18.31 -10.91
N SER A 132 5.14 18.80 -10.27
CA SER A 132 6.47 18.92 -10.88
C SER A 132 7.26 17.60 -10.92
N SER A 133 6.79 16.53 -10.27
CA SER A 133 7.40 15.19 -10.41
C SER A 133 7.46 14.77 -11.87
N GLY A 134 8.63 14.36 -12.33
CA GLY A 134 8.88 13.98 -13.72
C GLY A 134 9.37 15.12 -14.61
N SER A 135 9.50 16.34 -14.07
CA SER A 135 10.05 17.48 -14.82
C SER A 135 11.53 17.27 -15.16
N PRO A 136 11.98 17.68 -16.36
CA PRO A 136 13.40 17.72 -16.66
C PRO A 136 14.08 18.80 -15.81
N VAL A 137 15.23 18.42 -15.22
CA VAL A 137 16.22 19.35 -14.68
C VAL A 137 17.26 19.56 -15.75
N VAL A 138 17.40 20.80 -16.22
CA VAL A 138 18.26 21.15 -17.35
C VAL A 138 19.40 22.07 -16.92
N ASN A 139 20.58 21.84 -17.50
CA ASN A 139 21.72 22.74 -17.37
C ASN A 139 21.53 23.98 -18.27
N MET A 140 22.45 24.94 -18.18
CA MET A 140 22.40 26.18 -18.97
C MET A 140 22.69 25.98 -20.46
N HIS A 141 23.12 24.77 -20.86
CA HIS A 141 23.26 24.37 -22.26
C HIS A 141 21.96 23.77 -22.85
N GLY A 142 20.88 23.70 -22.06
CA GLY A 142 19.60 23.15 -22.48
C GLY A 142 19.55 21.62 -22.51
N GLN A 143 20.50 20.95 -21.84
CA GLN A 143 20.55 19.50 -21.74
C GLN A 143 20.00 19.03 -20.40
N VAL A 144 19.32 17.89 -20.39
CA VAL A 144 18.76 17.28 -19.19
C VAL A 144 19.87 16.58 -18.42
N ILE A 145 20.07 17.01 -17.17
CA ILE A 145 21.00 16.39 -16.22
C ILE A 145 20.26 15.47 -15.23
N GLY A 146 18.93 15.56 -15.15
CA GLY A 146 18.13 14.66 -14.34
C GLY A 146 16.62 14.88 -14.42
N VAL A 147 15.88 14.06 -13.68
CA VAL A 147 14.42 14.14 -13.54
C VAL A 147 14.08 14.52 -12.11
N ALA A 148 13.35 15.62 -11.94
CA ALA A 148 12.92 16.11 -10.65
C ALA A 148 11.95 15.13 -9.99
N THR A 149 12.23 14.77 -8.73
CA THR A 149 11.35 13.95 -7.89
C THR A 149 11.17 14.63 -6.53
N LEU A 150 9.94 14.60 -6.01
CA LEU A 150 9.62 15.19 -4.70
C LEU A 150 9.58 14.09 -3.65
N GLN A 151 10.45 14.17 -2.65
CA GLN A 151 10.38 13.30 -1.47
C GLN A 151 10.22 14.19 -0.22
N ILE A 152 9.10 14.00 0.50
CA ILE A 152 8.82 14.72 1.73
C ILE A 152 9.39 13.92 2.88
N THR A 153 10.48 14.40 3.48
CA THR A 153 11.08 13.78 4.67
C THR A 153 10.96 14.75 5.84
N GLY A 154 10.25 14.35 6.91
CA GLY A 154 10.16 15.12 8.15
C GLY A 154 9.50 16.51 8.02
N GLY A 155 8.64 16.73 7.02
CA GLY A 155 7.95 18.01 6.81
C GLY A 155 8.78 19.10 6.12
N GLN A 156 10.02 18.80 5.72
CA GLN A 156 10.83 19.68 4.88
C GLN A 156 10.88 19.15 3.44
N SER A 157 10.63 20.03 2.47
CA SER A 157 10.80 19.71 1.04
C SER A 157 12.29 19.74 0.70
N VAL A 158 12.90 18.57 0.51
CA VAL A 158 14.24 18.48 -0.08
C VAL A 158 14.07 18.11 -1.55
N ASN A 159 14.59 18.95 -2.44
CA ASN A 159 14.38 18.80 -3.88
C ASN A 159 15.53 17.96 -4.45
N PHE A 160 15.18 16.83 -5.06
CA PHE A 160 16.13 15.92 -5.67
C PHE A 160 15.84 15.73 -7.15
N ALA A 161 16.89 15.37 -7.88
CA ALA A 161 16.80 14.93 -9.26
C ALA A 161 17.54 13.61 -9.43
N ILE A 162 16.89 12.69 -10.15
CA ILE A 162 17.47 11.42 -10.55
C ILE A 162 18.37 11.68 -11.78
N PRO A 163 19.65 11.28 -11.77
CA PRO A 163 20.57 11.58 -12.86
C PRO A 163 20.09 11.04 -14.21
N SER A 164 20.28 11.85 -15.25
CA SER A 164 20.03 11.51 -16.66
C SER A 164 20.79 10.28 -17.15
N GLU A 165 21.91 9.92 -16.51
CA GLU A 165 22.65 8.69 -16.80
C GLU A 165 21.75 7.45 -16.65
N ARG A 166 20.93 7.40 -15.59
CA ARG A 166 19.99 6.30 -15.36
C ARG A 166 18.93 6.23 -16.45
N ILE A 167 18.43 7.39 -16.88
CA ILE A 167 17.48 7.50 -18.01
C ILE A 167 18.12 6.91 -19.28
N ALA A 168 19.37 7.27 -19.58
CA ALA A 168 20.08 6.80 -20.76
C ALA A 168 20.44 5.30 -20.70
N GLN A 169 20.62 4.73 -19.51
CA GLN A 169 20.78 3.29 -19.32
C GLN A 169 19.45 2.56 -19.53
N LEU A 170 18.37 3.08 -18.93
CA LEU A 170 17.01 2.54 -19.06
C LEU A 170 16.49 2.62 -20.51
N ASP A 171 16.78 3.71 -21.22
CA ASP A 171 16.37 3.85 -22.62
C ASP A 171 17.14 2.90 -23.54
N ARG A 172 18.44 2.67 -23.25
CA ARG A 172 19.23 1.66 -23.98
C ARG A 172 18.71 0.24 -23.73
N SER A 173 18.34 -0.11 -22.50
CA SER A 173 17.77 -1.43 -22.21
C SER A 173 16.41 -1.60 -22.91
N ALA A 174 15.57 -0.55 -22.92
CA ALA A 174 14.31 -0.53 -23.66
C ALA A 174 14.47 -0.76 -25.18
N GLN A 175 15.61 -0.38 -25.76
CA GLN A 175 15.91 -0.55 -27.19
C GLN A 175 16.51 -1.92 -27.54
N THR A 176 17.31 -2.49 -26.62
CA THR A 176 18.15 -3.68 -26.87
C THR A 176 17.48 -4.98 -26.49
N GLN A 177 16.63 -4.97 -25.48
CA GLN A 177 15.80 -6.09 -25.12
C GLN A 177 14.51 -6.05 -25.94
N THR A 178 13.98 -7.22 -26.30
CA THR A 178 12.54 -7.41 -26.55
C THR A 178 11.78 -7.22 -25.23
N THR A 179 12.03 -6.10 -24.52
CA THR A 179 11.30 -5.73 -23.32
C THR A 179 9.85 -5.69 -23.77
N GLN A 180 9.05 -6.62 -23.25
CA GLN A 180 7.62 -6.69 -23.56
C GLN A 180 7.06 -5.32 -23.23
N GLN A 181 6.81 -4.53 -24.27
CA GLN A 181 6.10 -3.28 -24.14
C GLN A 181 4.78 -3.65 -23.46
N MET A 182 4.55 -3.08 -22.30
CA MET A 182 3.39 -3.39 -21.50
C MET A 182 2.45 -2.21 -21.52
N SER A 183 1.16 -2.49 -21.60
CA SER A 183 0.14 -1.50 -21.29
C SER A 183 0.27 -1.04 -19.83
N LEU A 184 -0.27 0.13 -19.53
CA LEU A 184 -0.34 0.61 -18.15
C LEU A 184 -1.08 -0.39 -17.23
N GLY A 185 -2.14 -1.03 -17.72
CA GLY A 185 -2.85 -2.08 -16.98
C GLY A 185 -2.00 -3.32 -16.68
N GLU A 186 -1.17 -3.79 -17.62
CA GLU A 186 -0.23 -4.88 -17.38
C GLU A 186 0.85 -4.51 -16.36
N LEU A 187 1.32 -3.25 -16.37
CA LEU A 187 2.25 -2.74 -15.35
C LEU A 187 1.60 -2.76 -13.95
N VAL A 188 0.31 -2.43 -13.84
CA VAL A 188 -0.43 -2.54 -12.57
C VAL A 188 -0.44 -3.99 -12.09
N VAL A 189 -0.79 -4.94 -12.97
CA VAL A 189 -0.81 -6.37 -12.60
C VAL A 189 0.58 -6.87 -12.19
N ALA A 190 1.62 -6.52 -12.94
CA ALA A 190 3.00 -6.91 -12.63
C ALA A 190 3.46 -6.33 -11.29
N THR A 191 3.16 -5.05 -11.03
CA THR A 191 3.51 -4.38 -9.78
C THR A 191 2.74 -4.98 -8.60
N SER A 192 1.44 -5.24 -8.74
CA SER A 192 0.63 -5.90 -7.70
C SER A 192 1.11 -7.32 -7.43
N ARG A 193 1.48 -8.10 -8.45
CA ARG A 193 2.07 -9.43 -8.27
C ARG A 193 3.39 -9.38 -7.50
N SER A 194 4.24 -8.41 -7.81
CA SER A 194 5.51 -8.21 -7.09
C SER A 194 5.29 -7.79 -5.63
N LYS A 195 4.39 -6.83 -5.40
CA LYS A 195 3.97 -6.38 -4.06
C LYS A 195 3.42 -7.55 -3.23
N HIS A 196 2.52 -8.34 -3.82
CA HIS A 196 1.95 -9.53 -3.19
C HIS A 196 3.01 -10.61 -2.89
N ALA A 197 3.92 -10.90 -3.84
CA ALA A 197 4.98 -11.88 -3.62
C ALA A 197 5.87 -11.51 -2.43
N LYS A 198 6.24 -10.23 -2.31
CA LYS A 198 6.99 -9.71 -1.15
C LYS A 198 6.17 -9.82 0.14
N ALA A 199 4.88 -9.51 0.09
CA ALA A 199 3.99 -9.66 1.23
C ALA A 199 3.86 -11.12 1.70
N VAL A 200 3.85 -12.08 0.76
CA VAL A 200 3.85 -13.52 1.06
C VAL A 200 5.13 -13.96 1.75
N GLU A 201 6.30 -13.41 1.38
CA GLU A 201 7.56 -13.69 2.07
C GLU A 201 7.52 -13.23 3.53
N TYR A 202 7.18 -11.96 3.77
CA TYR A 202 7.03 -11.45 5.14
C TYR A 202 5.99 -12.24 5.94
N PHE A 203 4.85 -12.59 5.32
CA PHE A 203 3.84 -13.39 5.98
C PHE A 203 4.36 -14.77 6.41
N ARG A 204 5.16 -15.44 5.57
CA ARG A 204 5.79 -16.73 5.93
C ARG A 204 6.76 -16.59 7.10
N ASP A 205 7.57 -15.54 7.12
CA ASP A 205 8.48 -15.27 8.23
C ASP A 205 7.70 -15.01 9.52
N GLY A 206 6.62 -14.23 9.47
CA GLY A 206 5.71 -14.01 10.59
C GLY A 206 5.11 -15.31 11.12
N LEU A 207 4.63 -16.19 10.22
CA LEU A 207 4.12 -17.52 10.61
C LEU A 207 5.19 -18.39 11.29
N SER A 208 6.46 -18.26 10.92
CA SER A 208 7.54 -19.00 11.58
C SER A 208 7.70 -18.63 13.06
N PHE A 209 7.46 -17.36 13.43
CA PHE A 209 7.46 -16.93 14.83
C PHE A 209 6.15 -17.27 15.53
N LEU A 210 5.03 -17.11 14.83
CA LEU A 210 3.70 -17.44 15.36
C LEU A 210 3.56 -18.93 15.72
N SER A 211 4.18 -19.84 14.95
CA SER A 211 4.22 -21.27 15.26
C SER A 211 4.88 -21.61 16.61
N LYS A 212 5.62 -20.65 17.18
CA LYS A 212 6.27 -20.71 18.50
C LYS A 212 5.54 -19.87 19.56
N ASP A 213 4.32 -19.42 19.26
CA ASP A 213 3.48 -18.51 20.04
C ASP A 213 4.15 -17.14 20.35
N ASP A 214 5.14 -16.74 19.54
CA ASP A 214 5.92 -15.49 19.71
C ASP A 214 5.29 -14.35 18.89
N CYS A 215 4.17 -13.80 19.40
CA CYS A 215 3.46 -12.69 18.75
C CYS A 215 4.27 -11.39 18.71
N GLU A 216 5.20 -11.18 19.65
CA GLU A 216 6.05 -9.98 19.67
C GLU A 216 6.98 -9.94 18.45
N LYS A 217 7.59 -11.08 18.09
CA LYS A 217 8.44 -11.17 16.90
C LYS A 217 7.65 -11.37 15.62
N ALA A 218 6.48 -11.99 15.65
CA ALA A 218 5.67 -12.20 14.45
C ALA A 218 5.03 -10.91 13.92
N LEU A 219 4.58 -10.03 14.82
CA LEU A 219 3.81 -8.83 14.47
C LEU A 219 4.51 -7.89 13.46
N PRO A 220 5.80 -7.54 13.59
CA PRO A 220 6.49 -6.70 12.62
C PRO A 220 6.46 -7.27 11.19
N TYR A 221 6.58 -8.59 11.05
CA TYR A 221 6.53 -9.24 9.73
C TYR A 221 5.13 -9.17 9.13
N PHE A 222 4.07 -9.39 9.91
CA PHE A 222 2.70 -9.23 9.41
C PHE A 222 2.40 -7.78 9.04
N GLN A 223 2.93 -6.80 9.77
CA GLN A 223 2.84 -5.38 9.40
C GLN A 223 3.58 -5.08 8.10
N GLN A 224 4.80 -5.60 7.91
CA GLN A 224 5.52 -5.46 6.64
C GLN A 224 4.78 -6.13 5.47
N ALA A 225 4.08 -7.24 5.71
CA ALA A 225 3.24 -7.89 4.72
C ALA A 225 2.05 -6.99 4.33
N THR A 226 1.34 -6.40 5.29
CA THR A 226 0.20 -5.51 5.01
C THR A 226 0.62 -4.16 4.42
N GLU A 227 1.83 -3.68 4.73
CA GLU A 227 2.44 -2.51 4.08
C GLU A 227 2.82 -2.80 2.62
N SER A 228 3.33 -4.02 2.35
CA SER A 228 3.72 -4.44 1.00
C SER A 228 2.50 -4.69 0.11
N ASP A 229 1.48 -5.40 0.64
CA ASP A 229 0.20 -5.63 -0.01
C ASP A 229 -0.96 -5.41 0.97
N SER A 230 -1.51 -4.19 0.91
CA SER A 230 -2.66 -3.80 1.73
C SER A 230 -3.92 -4.63 1.48
N SER A 231 -3.99 -5.38 0.38
CA SER A 231 -5.11 -6.28 0.05
C SER A 231 -4.95 -7.70 0.59
N TYR A 232 -3.83 -7.99 1.27
CA TYR A 232 -3.55 -9.32 1.81
C TYR A 232 -4.29 -9.57 3.12
N ALA A 233 -5.53 -10.06 3.02
CA ALA A 233 -6.44 -10.22 4.17
C ALA A 233 -5.87 -11.13 5.27
N GLU A 234 -5.18 -12.22 4.93
CA GLU A 234 -4.57 -13.14 5.87
C GLU A 234 -3.52 -12.45 6.76
N ALA A 235 -2.70 -11.56 6.19
CA ALA A 235 -1.73 -10.79 6.94
C ALA A 235 -2.40 -9.82 7.93
N TRP A 236 -3.53 -9.21 7.53
CA TRP A 236 -4.35 -8.39 8.43
C TRP A 236 -4.99 -9.21 9.56
N ALA A 237 -5.47 -10.42 9.26
CA ALA A 237 -6.04 -11.33 10.25
C ALA A 237 -5.00 -11.68 11.33
N GLN A 238 -3.79 -12.04 10.90
CA GLN A 238 -2.70 -12.40 11.82
C GLN A 238 -2.15 -11.18 12.59
N THR A 239 -2.13 -10.00 11.97
CA THR A 239 -1.85 -8.74 12.66
C THR A 239 -2.85 -8.51 13.80
N GLY A 240 -4.15 -8.67 13.52
CA GLY A 240 -5.22 -8.56 14.51
C GLY A 240 -5.09 -9.59 15.64
N PHE A 241 -4.80 -10.85 15.30
CA PHE A 241 -4.55 -11.91 16.27
C PHE A 241 -3.36 -11.57 17.20
N CYS A 242 -2.22 -11.18 16.65
CA CYS A 242 -1.04 -10.84 17.44
C CYS A 242 -1.27 -9.61 18.33
N HIS A 243 -1.97 -8.59 17.84
CA HIS A 243 -2.35 -7.44 18.68
C HIS A 243 -3.22 -7.87 19.87
N GLU A 244 -4.19 -8.75 19.65
CA GLU A 244 -5.04 -9.28 20.73
C GLU A 244 -4.19 -10.00 21.78
N LYS A 245 -3.34 -10.94 21.35
CA LYS A 245 -2.47 -11.73 22.25
C LYS A 245 -1.52 -10.85 23.08
N LEU A 246 -1.18 -9.67 22.57
CA LEU A 246 -0.34 -8.66 23.25
C LEU A 246 -1.15 -7.67 24.10
N GLY A 247 -2.45 -7.85 24.25
CA GLY A 247 -3.35 -6.97 25.02
C GLY A 247 -3.69 -5.65 24.33
N ARG A 248 -3.36 -5.50 23.04
CA ARG A 248 -3.57 -4.29 22.24
C ARG A 248 -4.92 -4.36 21.53
N HIS A 249 -6.00 -4.36 22.32
CA HIS A 249 -7.34 -4.68 21.83
C HIS A 249 -7.88 -3.68 20.79
N ALA A 250 -7.57 -2.39 20.91
CA ALA A 250 -8.02 -1.40 19.94
C ALA A 250 -7.37 -1.63 18.56
N GLU A 251 -6.06 -1.85 18.52
CA GLU A 251 -5.32 -2.18 17.30
C GLU A 251 -5.75 -3.53 16.71
N ALA A 252 -6.08 -4.50 17.57
CA ALA A 252 -6.63 -5.80 17.14
C ALA A 252 -7.96 -5.64 16.38
N ILE A 253 -8.84 -4.75 16.86
CA ILE A 253 -10.11 -4.44 16.18
C ILE A 253 -9.85 -3.80 14.82
N GLU A 254 -8.96 -2.81 14.74
CA GLU A 254 -8.67 -2.11 13.48
C GLU A 254 -8.11 -3.07 12.43
N ALA A 255 -7.09 -3.86 12.78
CA ALA A 255 -6.50 -4.83 11.87
C ALA A 255 -7.50 -5.92 11.45
N SER A 256 -8.27 -6.47 12.39
CA SER A 256 -9.28 -7.49 12.07
C SER A 256 -10.43 -6.92 11.23
N LYS A 257 -10.82 -5.65 11.43
CA LYS A 257 -11.79 -4.95 10.58
C LYS A 257 -11.29 -4.79 9.15
N LYS A 258 -10.00 -4.46 8.97
CA LYS A 258 -9.38 -4.44 7.64
C LYS A 258 -9.42 -5.82 6.99
N SER A 259 -9.06 -6.88 7.72
CA SER A 259 -9.18 -8.27 7.25
C SER A 259 -10.60 -8.59 6.74
N VAL A 260 -11.65 -8.38 7.56
CA VAL A 260 -13.03 -8.72 7.16
C VAL A 260 -13.55 -7.86 6.01
N SER A 261 -13.05 -6.62 5.85
CA SER A 261 -13.41 -5.77 4.71
C SER A 261 -12.84 -6.29 3.38
N LEU A 262 -11.70 -6.99 3.42
CA LEU A 262 -11.05 -7.60 2.27
C LEU A 262 -11.62 -9.01 2.00
N ARG A 263 -11.69 -9.83 3.04
CA ARG A 263 -12.24 -11.18 3.00
C ARG A 263 -12.84 -11.56 4.36
N PRO A 264 -14.18 -11.60 4.48
CA PRO A 264 -14.84 -12.05 5.69
C PRO A 264 -14.39 -13.46 6.11
N SER A 265 -14.00 -13.64 7.37
CA SER A 265 -13.63 -14.94 7.93
C SER A 265 -14.14 -15.08 9.37
N ALA A 266 -14.47 -16.32 9.76
CA ALA A 266 -14.95 -16.61 11.11
C ALA A 266 -13.90 -16.21 12.17
N GLU A 267 -12.62 -16.48 11.92
CA GLU A 267 -11.49 -16.12 12.78
C GLU A 267 -11.36 -14.60 12.99
N SER A 268 -11.42 -13.81 11.93
CA SER A 268 -11.30 -12.34 12.07
C SER A 268 -12.49 -11.75 12.83
N TYR A 269 -13.71 -12.25 12.63
CA TYR A 269 -14.85 -11.85 13.44
C TYR A 269 -14.75 -12.31 14.90
N PHE A 270 -14.18 -13.49 15.15
CA PHE A 270 -13.90 -13.97 16.51
C PHE A 270 -12.91 -13.03 17.22
N ASN A 271 -11.84 -12.62 16.54
CA ASN A 271 -10.85 -11.68 17.09
C ASN A 271 -11.46 -10.30 17.37
N ILE A 272 -12.34 -9.79 16.49
CA ILE A 272 -13.11 -8.56 16.75
C ILE A 272 -13.97 -8.74 18.01
N GLY A 273 -14.68 -9.86 18.14
CA GLY A 273 -15.52 -10.15 19.31
C GLY A 273 -14.71 -10.16 20.60
N LEU A 274 -13.58 -10.87 20.59
CA LEU A 274 -12.69 -11.00 21.75
C LEU A 274 -12.12 -9.66 22.20
N ALA A 275 -11.63 -8.85 21.25
CA ALA A 275 -11.10 -7.54 21.57
C ALA A 275 -12.19 -6.59 22.12
N ASN A 276 -13.41 -6.60 21.56
CA ASN A 276 -14.52 -5.81 22.10
C ASN A 276 -14.95 -6.28 23.49
N TYR A 277 -14.93 -7.59 23.76
CA TYR A 277 -15.20 -8.14 25.09
C TYR A 277 -14.23 -7.58 26.14
N TYR A 278 -12.92 -7.59 25.88
CA TYR A 278 -11.93 -7.04 26.80
C TYR A 278 -12.05 -5.51 26.98
N LEU A 279 -12.52 -4.81 25.96
CA LEU A 279 -12.88 -3.38 26.04
C LEU A 279 -14.23 -3.11 26.72
N LYS A 280 -14.95 -4.16 27.18
CA LYS A 280 -16.30 -4.09 27.76
C LYS A 280 -17.36 -3.53 26.82
N GLN A 281 -17.13 -3.62 25.51
CA GLN A 281 -18.03 -3.26 24.44
C GLN A 281 -18.91 -4.48 24.09
N TYR A 282 -19.78 -4.84 25.03
CA TYR A 282 -20.46 -6.15 24.99
C TYR A 282 -21.40 -6.31 23.79
N ARG A 283 -22.05 -5.24 23.34
CA ARG A 283 -22.95 -5.28 22.18
C ARG A 283 -22.20 -5.53 20.87
N GLU A 284 -21.05 -4.87 20.71
CA GLU A 284 -20.16 -5.03 19.57
C GLU A 284 -19.52 -6.42 19.57
N SER A 285 -19.13 -6.91 20.77
CA SER A 285 -18.65 -8.28 20.97
C SER A 285 -19.68 -9.31 20.52
N GLU A 286 -20.93 -9.18 20.99
CA GLU A 286 -22.04 -10.06 20.62
C GLU A 286 -22.24 -10.10 19.10
N ALA A 287 -22.30 -8.93 18.47
CA ALA A 287 -22.50 -8.80 17.04
C ALA A 287 -21.39 -9.49 16.24
N ALA A 288 -20.13 -9.31 16.65
CA ALA A 288 -18.98 -9.92 15.99
C ALA A 288 -18.96 -11.45 16.16
N TYR A 289 -19.17 -11.97 17.38
CA TYR A 289 -19.26 -13.41 17.60
C TYR A 289 -20.41 -14.05 16.82
N ARG A 290 -21.57 -13.40 16.71
CA ARG A 290 -22.67 -13.89 15.86
C ARG A 290 -22.29 -13.98 14.39
N GLN A 291 -21.51 -13.03 13.87
CA GLN A 291 -20.99 -13.13 12.50
C GLN A 291 -19.97 -14.27 12.35
N SER A 292 -19.08 -14.45 13.34
CA SER A 292 -18.15 -15.58 13.37
C SER A 292 -18.89 -16.93 13.29
N ILE A 293 -19.90 -17.11 14.14
CA ILE A 293 -20.77 -18.29 14.18
C ILE A 293 -21.50 -18.49 12.84
N LYS A 294 -21.98 -17.41 12.21
CA LYS A 294 -22.67 -17.49 10.92
C LYS A 294 -21.75 -17.96 9.79
N LEU A 295 -20.47 -17.58 9.82
CA LEU A 295 -19.49 -17.94 8.81
C LEU A 295 -18.97 -19.37 8.98
N ASP A 296 -18.82 -19.85 10.21
CA ASP A 296 -18.45 -21.24 10.48
C ASP A 296 -19.30 -21.84 11.63
N PRO A 297 -20.55 -22.26 11.32
CA PRO A 297 -21.47 -22.75 12.35
C PRO A 297 -21.06 -24.11 12.93
N TYR A 298 -20.21 -24.88 12.24
CA TYR A 298 -19.84 -26.24 12.66
C TYR A 298 -18.65 -26.23 13.63
N ASN A 299 -17.74 -25.26 13.53
CA ASN A 299 -16.63 -25.07 14.47
C ASN A 299 -16.84 -23.90 15.45
N ALA A 300 -18.10 -23.49 15.64
CA ALA A 300 -18.48 -22.34 16.44
C ALA A 300 -18.44 -22.53 17.97
N ALA A 301 -17.96 -23.67 18.49
CA ALA A 301 -18.03 -23.98 19.93
C ALA A 301 -17.34 -22.92 20.79
N ASP A 302 -16.13 -22.49 20.40
CA ASP A 302 -15.38 -21.46 21.13
C ASP A 302 -16.05 -20.08 21.01
N ALA A 303 -16.66 -19.76 19.86
CA ALA A 303 -17.41 -18.53 19.66
C ALA A 303 -18.68 -18.47 20.53
N TYR A 304 -19.42 -19.58 20.66
CA TYR A 304 -20.55 -19.69 21.58
C TYR A 304 -20.11 -19.59 23.04
N TYR A 305 -18.98 -20.21 23.40
CA TYR A 305 -18.44 -20.08 24.76
C TYR A 305 -18.06 -18.62 25.07
N ALA A 306 -17.38 -17.94 24.16
CA ALA A 306 -17.00 -16.54 24.32
C ALA A 306 -18.21 -15.59 24.34
N LEU A 307 -19.26 -15.91 23.58
CA LEU A 307 -20.55 -15.23 23.64
C LEU A 307 -21.22 -15.41 25.02
N GLY A 308 -21.14 -16.61 25.61
CA GLY A 308 -21.60 -16.86 26.98
C GLY A 308 -20.85 -16.02 28.02
N LEU A 309 -19.53 -15.91 27.91
CA LEU A 309 -18.73 -15.01 28.75
C LEU A 309 -19.15 -13.55 28.58
N THR A 310 -19.39 -13.12 27.35
CA THR A 310 -19.87 -11.76 27.03
C THR A 310 -21.21 -11.48 27.70
N TYR A 311 -22.17 -12.38 27.58
CA TYR A 311 -23.49 -12.24 28.20
C TYR A 311 -23.44 -12.25 29.73
N ARG A 312 -22.60 -13.12 30.31
CA ARG A 312 -22.39 -13.15 31.77
C ARG A 312 -21.95 -11.80 32.30
N ASP A 313 -20.93 -11.21 31.68
CA ASP A 313 -20.33 -9.94 32.12
C ASP A 313 -21.23 -8.74 31.80
N TRP A 314 -22.10 -8.88 30.80
CA TRP A 314 -23.15 -7.90 30.47
C TRP A 314 -24.42 -8.07 31.33
N GLY A 315 -24.57 -9.18 32.08
CA GLY A 315 -25.73 -9.46 32.91
C GLY A 315 -26.93 -10.08 32.20
N GLN A 316 -26.75 -10.63 31.00
CA GLN A 316 -27.77 -11.31 30.19
C GLN A 316 -27.76 -12.82 30.50
N PHE A 317 -28.29 -13.21 31.66
CA PHE A 317 -28.08 -14.57 32.20
C PHE A 317 -28.83 -15.68 31.47
N ASP A 318 -29.97 -15.40 30.84
CA ASP A 318 -30.70 -16.41 30.07
C ASP A 318 -29.96 -16.72 28.76
N GLU A 319 -29.46 -15.70 28.10
CA GLU A 319 -28.64 -15.79 26.89
C GLU A 319 -27.29 -16.47 27.17
N GLU A 320 -26.67 -16.19 28.32
CA GLU A 320 -25.47 -16.90 28.81
C GLU A 320 -25.70 -18.42 28.85
N ILE A 321 -26.79 -18.88 29.48
CA ILE A 321 -27.14 -20.29 29.59
C ILE A 321 -27.31 -20.92 28.21
N GLN A 322 -28.00 -20.25 27.29
CA GLN A 322 -28.19 -20.77 25.93
C GLN A 322 -26.86 -20.86 25.17
N ALA A 323 -26.00 -19.85 25.29
CA ALA A 323 -24.71 -19.83 24.63
C ALA A 323 -23.82 -21.00 25.08
N TYR A 324 -23.70 -21.27 26.39
CA TYR A 324 -22.94 -22.42 26.87
C TYR A 324 -23.56 -23.76 26.44
N LYS A 325 -24.89 -23.90 26.45
CA LYS A 325 -25.56 -25.10 25.92
C LYS A 325 -25.25 -25.35 24.46
N HIS A 326 -25.18 -24.30 23.65
CA HIS A 326 -24.79 -24.39 22.24
C HIS A 326 -23.32 -24.81 22.09
N ALA A 327 -22.41 -24.23 22.87
CA ALA A 327 -20.99 -24.62 22.88
C ALA A 327 -20.82 -26.11 23.22
N ILE A 328 -21.50 -26.59 24.27
CA ILE A 328 -21.49 -28.00 24.70
C ILE A 328 -22.07 -28.93 23.63
N ARG A 329 -23.16 -28.51 22.96
CA ARG A 329 -23.76 -29.31 21.88
C ARG A 329 -22.79 -29.53 20.71
N LEU A 330 -22.01 -28.50 20.36
CA LEU A 330 -21.02 -28.59 19.30
C LEU A 330 -19.75 -29.32 19.75
N LYS A 331 -19.36 -29.16 21.01
CA LYS A 331 -18.18 -29.78 21.62
C LYS A 331 -18.58 -30.47 22.93
N PRO A 332 -19.05 -31.73 22.88
CA PRO A 332 -19.56 -32.45 24.04
C PRO A 332 -18.56 -32.67 25.18
N ASP A 333 -17.26 -32.52 24.92
CA ASP A 333 -16.15 -32.63 25.86
C ASP A 333 -15.65 -31.26 26.36
N TYR A 334 -16.39 -30.17 26.12
CA TYR A 334 -16.00 -28.81 26.52
C TYR A 334 -16.16 -28.58 28.04
N ALA A 335 -15.28 -29.17 28.84
CA ALA A 335 -15.31 -29.15 30.30
C ALA A 335 -15.49 -27.73 30.89
N THR A 336 -14.80 -26.73 30.33
CA THR A 336 -14.88 -25.35 30.78
C THR A 336 -16.28 -24.74 30.58
N ALA A 337 -16.99 -25.11 29.52
CA ALA A 337 -18.36 -24.65 29.28
C ALA A 337 -19.35 -25.29 30.27
N TYR A 338 -19.16 -26.57 30.63
CA TYR A 338 -19.95 -27.22 31.68
C TYR A 338 -19.76 -26.55 33.04
N ASP A 339 -18.52 -26.27 33.44
CA ASP A 339 -18.22 -25.60 34.71
C ASP A 339 -18.90 -24.21 34.79
N ARG A 340 -18.80 -23.41 33.74
CA ARG A 340 -19.47 -22.09 33.67
C ARG A 340 -20.99 -22.20 33.74
N LEU A 341 -21.57 -23.16 33.01
CA LEU A 341 -23.02 -23.40 33.03
C LEU A 341 -23.50 -23.86 34.41
N GLY A 342 -22.79 -24.79 35.06
CA GLY A 342 -23.09 -25.25 36.42
C GLY A 342 -23.03 -24.10 37.44
N GLN A 343 -21.97 -23.28 37.38
CA GLN A 343 -21.85 -22.08 38.22
C GLN A 343 -23.05 -21.13 38.04
N ARG A 344 -23.49 -20.90 36.80
CA ARG A 344 -24.65 -20.04 36.51
C ARG A 344 -25.94 -20.61 37.11
N TYR A 345 -26.16 -21.92 37.01
CA TYR A 345 -27.32 -22.57 37.61
C TYR A 345 -27.31 -22.50 39.13
N LEU A 346 -26.16 -22.76 39.77
CA LEU A 346 -26.01 -22.61 41.22
C LEU A 346 -26.35 -21.19 41.70
N GLN A 347 -25.81 -20.17 41.01
CA GLN A 347 -26.10 -18.77 41.34
C GLN A 347 -27.57 -18.41 41.11
N SER A 348 -28.25 -19.07 40.17
CA SER A 348 -29.67 -18.88 39.89
C SER A 348 -30.58 -19.79 40.73
N LYS A 349 -30.01 -20.53 41.69
CA LYS A 349 -30.71 -21.51 42.55
C LYS A 349 -31.43 -22.64 41.78
N ARG A 350 -30.97 -22.93 40.57
CA ARG A 350 -31.45 -23.99 39.68
C ARG A 350 -30.68 -25.29 39.92
N TYR A 351 -30.76 -25.80 41.15
CA TYR A 351 -29.89 -26.88 41.62
C TYR A 351 -30.07 -28.20 40.84
N ALA A 352 -31.28 -28.49 40.40
CA ALA A 352 -31.57 -29.71 39.63
C ALA A 352 -30.86 -29.73 38.27
N GLU A 353 -30.57 -28.57 37.69
CA GLU A 353 -29.88 -28.45 36.41
C GLU A 353 -28.36 -28.30 36.56
N ALA A 354 -27.86 -28.15 37.81
CA ALA A 354 -26.45 -28.01 38.14
C ALA A 354 -25.74 -29.33 38.49
N ILE A 355 -26.50 -30.42 38.66
CA ILE A 355 -26.05 -31.79 38.92
C ILE A 355 -25.99 -32.51 37.57
#